data_AF-A0A7G6WX51-F1
#
_entry.id   AF-A0A7G6WX51-F1
#
_cell.length_a   1.000
_cell.length_b   1.000
_cell.length_c   1.000
_cell.angle_alpha   90.00
_cell.angle_beta   90.00
_cell.angle_gamma   90.00
#
_symmetry.space_group_name_H-M   'P 1'
#
loop_
_entity.id
_entity.type
_entity.pdbx_description
1 polymer ?
#
loop_
_entity_poly.entity_id
_entity_poly.type
_entity_poly.pdbx_seq_one_letter_code
_entity_poly.pdbx_strand_id
1 'polypeptide(L)'
;MIRSVEQRTGSPTRWNGRVFEELDAGILGSAHPDGTMTVSRGRVLDPVRHAYTGGRPLTDDENYRLRDAAATVAHEAVHLSSRFGDESAPGAYPAQDRAALALEEGQAEHWVHRNLDDVIADVGLDRVSPGVLTQPGVDAYPAYTPASAELNSGIAARTAQSTDQVATQLIGTERAQRWNMAADMVIDHRLGGLMPESHRDAIRAAVVAPMRAEFERLATVRADPSATSAQKATLASDAANYAISGIDQVVGHAEQYYKNWYQQQAAQQQTQQGPGQQAGPQQGEQAGPQQGQQQSGSQPRPQPVHQGQPQATGQQTTPGAEVSTSPEIAKLRAMTTGQAPAAGAVNRSVSSPDGARPDRGGQTPGRQITRPQAGPTKPLTAERG
;
A
#
# COMPACT_ATOMS: atom_id res chain seq x y z
N MET A 1 0.16 -23.71 -1.66
CA MET A 1 0.32 -22.38 -1.06
C MET A 1 0.08 -21.30 -2.10
N ILE A 2 0.89 -21.22 -3.17
CA ILE A 2 0.74 -20.21 -4.24
C ILE A 2 -0.72 -20.01 -4.71
N ARG A 3 -1.42 -21.08 -5.10
CA ARG A 3 -2.84 -21.01 -5.52
C ARG A 3 -3.79 -20.42 -4.46
N SER A 4 -3.55 -20.68 -3.18
CA SER A 4 -4.36 -20.12 -2.08
C SER A 4 -4.05 -18.62 -1.93
N VAL A 5 -2.78 -18.22 -2.07
CA VAL A 5 -2.38 -16.81 -2.09
C VAL A 5 -2.99 -16.07 -3.28
N GLU A 6 -2.98 -16.64 -4.49
CA GLU A 6 -3.64 -16.07 -5.68
C GLU A 6 -5.13 -15.83 -5.44
N GLN A 7 -5.83 -16.83 -4.92
CA GLN A 7 -7.26 -16.76 -4.64
C GLN A 7 -7.58 -15.63 -3.65
N ARG A 8 -6.76 -15.46 -2.61
CA ARG A 8 -7.02 -14.53 -1.51
C ARG A 8 -6.49 -13.12 -1.75
N THR A 9 -5.42 -12.98 -2.53
CA THR A 9 -4.96 -11.67 -3.03
C THR A 9 -5.79 -11.19 -4.23
N GLY A 10 -6.63 -12.04 -4.82
CA GLY A 10 -7.40 -11.71 -6.02
C GLY A 10 -6.53 -11.38 -7.24
N SER A 11 -5.23 -11.66 -7.16
CA SER A 11 -4.22 -11.28 -8.16
C SER A 11 -3.47 -12.54 -8.60
N PRO A 12 -3.34 -12.80 -9.92
CA PRO A 12 -2.51 -13.89 -10.41
C PRO A 12 -1.07 -13.72 -9.94
N THR A 13 -0.42 -14.81 -9.53
CA THR A 13 1.02 -14.76 -9.25
C THR A 13 1.79 -14.94 -10.53
N ARG A 14 2.99 -14.36 -10.58
CA ARG A 14 3.97 -14.62 -11.65
C ARG A 14 4.81 -15.86 -11.39
N TRP A 15 4.42 -16.73 -10.46
CA TRP A 15 5.19 -17.92 -10.12
C TRP A 15 5.36 -18.83 -11.33
N ASN A 16 6.61 -19.17 -11.67
CA ASN A 16 6.93 -19.96 -12.86
C ASN A 16 7.04 -21.47 -12.58
N GLY A 17 6.63 -21.92 -11.40
CA GLY A 17 6.70 -23.34 -11.00
C GLY A 17 8.06 -23.80 -10.48
N ARG A 18 9.09 -22.92 -10.48
CA ARG A 18 10.45 -23.28 -10.06
C ARG A 18 10.72 -22.82 -8.64
N VAL A 19 11.27 -23.72 -7.83
CA VAL A 19 11.75 -23.47 -6.46
C VAL A 19 13.17 -23.99 -6.35
N PHE A 20 14.08 -23.18 -5.83
CA PHE A 20 15.47 -23.55 -5.56
C PHE A 20 15.82 -23.40 -4.09
N GLU A 21 16.94 -24.00 -3.70
CA GLU A 21 17.53 -23.78 -2.38
C GLU A 21 18.10 -22.35 -2.29
N GLU A 22 17.73 -21.64 -1.23
CA GLU A 22 18.37 -20.37 -0.86
C GLU A 22 19.75 -20.66 -0.27
N LEU A 23 20.79 -20.05 -0.84
CA LEU A 23 22.18 -20.27 -0.47
C LEU A 23 22.67 -19.28 0.58
N ASP A 24 22.01 -18.12 0.71
CA ASP A 24 22.32 -17.18 1.78
C ASP A 24 21.69 -17.64 3.10
N ALA A 25 22.52 -18.01 4.06
CA ALA A 25 22.10 -18.45 5.39
C ALA A 25 21.35 -17.37 6.20
N GLY A 26 21.44 -16.09 5.80
CA GLY A 26 20.66 -14.99 6.37
C GLY A 26 19.23 -14.89 5.84
N ILE A 27 18.94 -15.52 4.69
CA ILE A 27 17.67 -15.39 3.97
C ILE A 27 16.82 -16.66 4.16
N LEU A 28 15.52 -16.49 4.37
CA LEU A 28 14.55 -17.60 4.51
C LEU A 28 13.89 -17.94 3.18
N GLY A 29 13.57 -16.93 2.39
CA GLY A 29 13.08 -17.07 1.04
C GLY A 29 13.33 -15.81 0.21
N SER A 30 13.17 -15.92 -1.09
CA SER A 30 13.14 -14.77 -2.00
C SER A 30 12.30 -15.06 -3.24
N ALA A 31 11.53 -14.06 -3.66
CA ALA A 31 10.80 -14.03 -4.91
C ALA A 31 11.57 -13.27 -6.01
N HIS A 32 12.10 -13.99 -6.99
CA HIS A 32 12.94 -13.43 -8.06
C HIS A 32 12.11 -12.84 -9.20
N PRO A 33 12.59 -11.83 -9.96
CA PRO A 33 11.83 -11.15 -11.03
C PRO A 33 11.29 -12.06 -12.16
N ASP A 34 11.92 -13.19 -12.42
CA ASP A 34 11.51 -14.17 -13.43
C ASP A 34 10.39 -15.12 -12.97
N GLY A 35 9.94 -14.98 -11.72
CA GLY A 35 8.88 -15.78 -11.12
C GLY A 35 9.37 -16.99 -10.33
N THR A 36 10.69 -17.18 -10.24
CA THR A 36 11.28 -18.24 -9.42
C THR A 36 11.27 -17.85 -7.94
N MET A 37 11.19 -18.85 -7.07
CA MET A 37 11.33 -18.70 -5.62
C MET A 37 12.58 -19.44 -5.14
N THR A 38 13.36 -18.83 -4.25
CA THR A 38 14.36 -19.53 -3.45
C THR A 38 13.85 -19.67 -2.01
N VAL A 39 14.16 -20.78 -1.35
CA VAL A 39 13.80 -21.01 0.06
C VAL A 39 14.90 -21.75 0.81
N SER A 40 15.10 -21.41 2.08
CA SER A 40 16.09 -22.05 2.94
C SER A 40 15.76 -23.53 3.14
N ARG A 41 16.70 -24.41 2.79
CA ARG A 41 16.50 -25.84 2.96
C ARG A 41 16.24 -26.22 4.42
N GLY A 42 17.12 -25.82 5.33
CA GLY A 42 17.03 -26.21 6.74
C GLY A 42 15.88 -25.55 7.52
N ARG A 43 15.46 -24.35 7.10
CA ARG A 43 14.43 -23.57 7.82
C ARG A 43 13.05 -23.59 7.17
N VAL A 44 12.94 -23.94 5.89
CA VAL A 44 11.67 -24.00 5.16
C VAL A 44 11.39 -25.41 4.63
N LEU A 45 12.28 -25.98 3.80
CA LEU A 45 12.01 -27.26 3.14
C LEU A 45 12.01 -28.45 4.12
N ASP A 46 12.96 -28.48 5.06
CA ASP A 46 13.10 -29.57 6.01
C ASP A 46 11.93 -29.67 7.01
N PRO A 47 11.43 -28.57 7.61
CA PRO A 47 10.20 -28.61 8.40
C PRO A 47 8.99 -29.15 7.63
N VAL A 48 8.78 -28.68 6.39
CA VAL A 48 7.69 -29.17 5.55
C VAL A 48 7.85 -30.65 5.24
N ARG A 49 9.04 -31.08 4.80
CA ARG A 49 9.33 -32.50 4.55
C ARG A 49 9.08 -33.35 5.79
N HIS A 50 9.55 -32.90 6.95
CA HIS A 50 9.40 -33.63 8.20
C HIS A 50 7.93 -33.82 8.59
N ALA A 51 7.07 -32.83 8.35
CA ALA A 51 5.63 -32.95 8.57
C ALA A 51 5.01 -34.11 7.77
N TYR A 52 5.42 -34.33 6.53
CA TYR A 52 4.87 -35.38 5.67
C TYR A 52 5.54 -36.75 5.85
N THR A 53 6.82 -36.79 6.21
CA THR A 53 7.60 -38.05 6.23
C THR A 53 8.00 -38.52 7.63
N GLY A 54 7.75 -37.73 8.67
CA GLY A 54 8.27 -37.98 10.03
C GLY A 54 7.71 -39.22 10.72
N GLY A 55 6.57 -39.76 10.27
CA GLY A 55 5.97 -40.99 10.80
C GLY A 55 5.45 -40.90 12.24
N ARG A 56 5.53 -39.72 12.87
CA ARG A 56 5.01 -39.40 14.20
C ARG A 56 4.41 -37.99 14.21
N PRO A 57 3.55 -37.68 15.19
CA PRO A 57 3.16 -36.29 15.44
C PRO A 57 4.39 -35.39 15.67
N LEU A 58 4.32 -34.17 15.13
CA LEU A 58 5.32 -33.15 15.40
C LEU A 58 5.23 -32.67 16.85
N THR A 59 6.39 -32.38 17.44
CA THR A 59 6.50 -31.66 18.72
C THR A 59 6.05 -30.20 18.56
N ASP A 60 5.86 -29.48 19.68
CA ASP A 60 5.48 -28.06 19.62
C ASP A 60 6.53 -27.21 18.88
N ASP A 61 7.83 -27.42 19.13
CA ASP A 61 8.91 -26.71 18.43
C ASP A 61 8.94 -27.04 16.93
N GLU A 62 8.68 -28.28 16.54
CA GLU A 62 8.58 -28.67 15.13
C GLU A 62 7.33 -28.08 14.45
N ASN A 63 6.20 -28.02 15.14
CA ASN A 63 5.01 -27.32 14.66
C ASN A 63 5.27 -25.83 14.48
N TYR A 64 6.00 -25.21 15.42
CA TYR A 64 6.35 -23.79 15.34
C TYR A 64 7.20 -23.51 14.10
N ARG A 65 8.25 -24.30 13.88
CA ARG A 65 9.10 -24.20 12.68
C ARG A 65 8.32 -24.48 11.39
N LEU A 66 7.37 -25.40 11.43
CA LEU A 66 6.50 -25.68 10.30
C LEU A 66 5.61 -24.48 9.95
N ARG A 67 5.03 -23.81 10.96
CA ARG A 67 4.24 -22.59 10.76
C ARG A 67 5.09 -21.46 10.19
N ASP A 68 6.30 -21.28 10.71
CA ASP A 68 7.27 -20.28 10.22
C ASP A 68 7.68 -20.55 8.75
N ALA A 69 7.90 -21.81 8.39
CA ALA A 69 8.13 -22.23 7.01
C ALA A 69 6.94 -21.92 6.09
N ALA A 70 5.70 -22.18 6.55
CA ALA A 70 4.49 -21.85 5.80
C ALA A 70 4.32 -20.33 5.63
N ALA A 71 4.60 -19.55 6.68
CA ALA A 71 4.60 -18.10 6.65
C ALA A 71 5.59 -17.57 5.61
N THR A 72 6.82 -18.08 5.60
CA THR A 72 7.85 -17.70 4.62
C THR A 72 7.38 -17.95 3.19
N VAL A 73 6.87 -19.14 2.87
CA VAL A 73 6.41 -19.44 1.50
C VAL A 73 5.22 -18.57 1.10
N ALA A 74 4.31 -18.29 2.03
CA ALA A 74 3.19 -17.39 1.78
C ALA A 74 3.68 -15.94 1.54
N HIS A 75 4.65 -15.46 2.32
CA HIS A 75 5.27 -14.15 2.17
C HIS A 75 5.87 -13.97 0.78
N GLU A 76 6.73 -14.90 0.35
CA GLU A 76 7.33 -14.86 -0.98
C GLU A 76 6.29 -15.00 -2.10
N ALA A 77 5.21 -15.73 -1.87
CA ALA A 77 4.11 -15.83 -2.83
C ALA A 77 3.39 -14.48 -3.01
N VAL A 78 3.20 -13.69 -1.95
CA VAL A 78 2.61 -12.35 -2.03
C VAL A 78 3.50 -11.42 -2.86
N HIS A 79 4.83 -11.50 -2.70
CA HIS A 79 5.77 -10.78 -3.57
C HIS A 79 5.63 -11.14 -5.05
N LEU A 80 5.18 -12.36 -5.37
CA LEU A 80 4.91 -12.81 -6.74
C LEU A 80 3.55 -12.33 -7.27
N SER A 81 2.65 -11.79 -6.44
CA SER A 81 1.37 -11.22 -6.87
C SER A 81 1.49 -9.85 -7.54
N SER A 82 2.68 -9.25 -7.57
CA SER A 82 2.97 -8.03 -8.35
C SER A 82 4.26 -8.16 -9.17
N ARG A 83 4.33 -7.34 -10.22
CA ARG A 83 5.56 -7.07 -10.98
C ARG A 83 6.32 -5.92 -10.33
N PHE A 84 7.62 -5.83 -10.59
CA PHE A 84 8.40 -4.64 -10.22
C PHE A 84 7.85 -3.37 -10.89
N GLY A 85 7.45 -3.49 -12.17
CA GLY A 85 6.97 -2.37 -12.99
C GLY A 85 8.09 -1.64 -13.71
N ASP A 86 7.71 -0.67 -14.53
CA ASP A 86 8.65 0.22 -15.22
C ASP A 86 8.99 1.44 -14.36
N GLU A 87 10.20 1.47 -13.79
CA GLU A 87 10.70 2.60 -13.00
C GLU A 87 10.94 3.87 -13.83
N SER A 88 10.92 3.78 -15.17
CA SER A 88 10.98 4.94 -16.07
C SER A 88 9.61 5.52 -16.41
N ALA A 89 8.52 4.84 -16.02
CA ALA A 89 7.17 5.34 -16.24
C ALA A 89 6.94 6.67 -15.50
N PRO A 90 6.10 7.59 -16.04
CA PRO A 90 5.80 8.85 -15.38
C PRO A 90 5.34 8.68 -13.94
N GLY A 91 5.99 9.41 -13.02
CA GLY A 91 5.67 9.38 -11.59
C GLY A 91 6.07 8.08 -10.87
N ALA A 92 6.72 7.13 -11.53
CA ALA A 92 7.21 5.91 -10.88
C ALA A 92 8.23 6.24 -9.78
N TYR A 93 8.29 5.36 -8.78
CA TYR A 93 9.28 5.43 -7.71
C TYR A 93 10.15 4.16 -7.72
N PRO A 94 11.44 4.25 -7.31
CA PRO A 94 12.31 3.07 -7.24
C PRO A 94 11.70 1.99 -6.33
N ALA A 95 11.59 0.77 -6.82
CA ALA A 95 10.96 -0.35 -6.12
C ALA A 95 11.85 -0.93 -5.01
N GLN A 96 13.13 -0.55 -4.96
CA GLN A 96 14.12 -1.07 -4.02
C GLN A 96 14.72 0.01 -3.08
N ASP A 97 14.21 1.24 -3.11
CA ASP A 97 14.61 2.20 -2.09
C ASP A 97 14.02 1.86 -0.72
N ARG A 98 14.51 2.53 0.32
CA ARG A 98 14.14 2.25 1.72
C ARG A 98 12.64 2.37 1.98
N ALA A 99 11.98 3.35 1.38
CA ALA A 99 10.54 3.55 1.55
C ALA A 99 9.76 2.42 0.85
N ALA A 100 10.10 2.11 -0.39
CA ALA A 100 9.46 1.07 -1.17
C ALA A 100 9.63 -0.32 -0.52
N LEU A 101 10.83 -0.64 -0.02
CA LEU A 101 11.08 -1.88 0.73
C LEU A 101 10.24 -1.94 2.01
N ALA A 102 10.17 -0.85 2.79
CA ALA A 102 9.34 -0.83 3.99
C ALA A 102 7.86 -1.10 3.69
N LEU A 103 7.32 -0.50 2.62
CA LEU A 103 5.95 -0.76 2.19
C LEU A 103 5.77 -2.20 1.67
N GLU A 104 6.64 -2.66 0.77
CA GLU A 104 6.56 -3.99 0.15
C GLU A 104 6.60 -5.10 1.20
N GLU A 105 7.61 -5.11 2.06
CA GLU A 105 7.77 -6.10 3.14
C GLU A 105 6.63 -6.00 4.16
N GLY A 106 6.25 -4.79 4.55
CA GLY A 106 5.15 -4.58 5.49
C GLY A 106 3.79 -5.03 4.95
N GLN A 107 3.53 -4.85 3.65
CA GLN A 107 2.29 -5.33 3.01
C GLN A 107 2.27 -6.86 2.91
N ALA A 108 3.38 -7.48 2.49
CA ALA A 108 3.48 -8.93 2.40
C ALA A 108 3.29 -9.58 3.78
N GLU A 109 3.99 -9.08 4.79
CA GLU A 109 3.92 -9.63 6.15
C GLU A 109 2.56 -9.40 6.79
N HIS A 110 1.98 -8.19 6.66
CA HIS A 110 0.64 -7.92 7.15
C HIS A 110 -0.42 -8.84 6.52
N TRP A 111 -0.30 -9.09 5.21
CA TRP A 111 -1.19 -10.01 4.53
C TRP A 111 -1.04 -11.44 5.06
N VAL A 112 0.19 -11.92 5.27
CA VAL A 112 0.47 -13.25 5.83
C VAL A 112 -0.15 -13.38 7.22
N HIS A 113 0.03 -12.41 8.11
CA HIS A 113 -0.57 -12.46 9.45
C HIS A 113 -2.09 -12.60 9.45
N ARG A 114 -2.79 -12.00 8.47
CA ARG A 114 -4.25 -12.09 8.35
C ARG A 114 -4.73 -13.39 7.72
N ASN A 115 -3.92 -14.02 6.87
CA ASN A 115 -4.37 -15.10 5.98
C ASN A 115 -3.68 -16.45 6.20
N LEU A 116 -2.65 -16.54 7.05
CA LEU A 116 -1.82 -17.74 7.13
C LEU A 116 -2.58 -19.00 7.56
N ASP A 117 -3.47 -18.92 8.56
CA ASP A 117 -4.24 -20.08 9.04
C ASP A 117 -5.09 -20.67 7.92
N ASP A 118 -5.70 -19.78 7.17
CA ASP A 118 -6.52 -20.02 6.01
C ASP A 118 -5.72 -20.64 4.85
N VAL A 119 -4.51 -20.11 4.58
CA VAL A 119 -3.56 -20.69 3.61
C VAL A 119 -3.10 -22.09 4.03
N ILE A 120 -2.83 -22.30 5.32
CA ILE A 120 -2.44 -23.59 5.91
C ILE A 120 -3.57 -24.62 5.73
N ALA A 121 -4.81 -24.21 6.01
CA ALA A 121 -5.99 -25.05 5.84
C ALA A 121 -6.26 -25.41 4.36
N ASP A 122 -6.11 -24.44 3.45
CA ASP A 122 -6.33 -24.64 2.01
C ASP A 122 -5.36 -25.69 1.42
N VAL A 123 -4.14 -25.79 1.96
CA VAL A 123 -3.15 -26.79 1.51
C VAL A 123 -3.19 -28.08 2.32
N GLY A 124 -4.09 -28.17 3.31
CA GLY A 124 -4.25 -29.33 4.18
C GLY A 124 -3.07 -29.58 5.12
N LEU A 125 -2.25 -28.56 5.41
CA LEU A 125 -1.10 -28.72 6.30
C LEU A 125 -1.52 -28.93 7.76
N ASP A 126 -2.65 -28.35 8.14
CA ASP A 126 -3.36 -28.59 9.41
C ASP A 126 -3.79 -30.06 9.57
N ARG A 127 -4.14 -30.76 8.49
CA ARG A 127 -4.51 -32.19 8.56
C ARG A 127 -3.31 -33.09 8.77
N VAL A 128 -2.16 -32.68 8.25
CA VAL A 128 -0.88 -33.40 8.36
C VAL A 128 -0.25 -33.15 9.73
N SER A 129 -0.35 -31.92 10.23
CA SER A 129 0.12 -31.54 11.55
C SER A 129 -0.86 -30.61 12.26
N PRO A 130 -1.84 -31.16 13.01
CA PRO A 130 -2.90 -30.36 13.66
C PRO A 130 -2.37 -29.28 14.61
N GLY A 131 -1.20 -29.51 15.22
CA GLY A 131 -0.56 -28.56 16.11
C GLY A 131 0.00 -27.31 15.44
N VAL A 132 0.00 -27.21 14.10
CA VAL A 132 0.57 -26.05 13.37
C VAL A 132 -0.27 -24.79 13.52
N LEU A 133 -1.59 -24.92 13.66
CA LEU A 133 -2.51 -23.79 13.81
C LEU A 133 -2.52 -23.21 15.23
N THR A 134 -2.01 -23.95 16.22
CA THR A 134 -1.93 -23.48 17.61
C THR A 134 -0.65 -22.70 17.90
N GLN A 135 0.30 -22.66 16.96
CA GLN A 135 1.56 -21.98 17.15
C GLN A 135 1.42 -20.48 16.91
N PRO A 136 2.14 -19.64 17.69
CA PRO A 136 2.18 -18.22 17.43
C PRO A 136 2.88 -17.94 16.09
N GLY A 137 2.44 -16.89 15.40
CA GLY A 137 3.23 -16.30 14.31
C GLY A 137 4.35 -15.43 14.85
N VAL A 138 5.41 -15.28 14.06
CA VAL A 138 6.45 -14.25 14.26
C VAL A 138 6.21 -13.15 13.25
N ASP A 139 6.36 -11.90 13.69
CA ASP A 139 6.45 -10.77 12.77
C ASP A 139 7.94 -10.58 12.42
N ALA A 140 8.30 -10.95 11.19
CA ALA A 140 9.67 -10.80 10.69
C ALA A 140 10.04 -9.31 10.51
N TYR A 141 9.05 -8.43 10.39
CA TYR A 141 9.20 -7.03 10.09
C TYR A 141 8.41 -6.12 11.04
N PRO A 142 8.69 -6.14 12.35
CA PRO A 142 7.92 -5.39 13.34
C PRO A 142 8.01 -3.87 13.19
N ALA A 143 8.99 -3.37 12.42
CA ALA A 143 9.09 -1.96 12.06
C ALA A 143 8.24 -1.56 10.83
N TYR A 144 7.71 -2.52 10.07
CA TYR A 144 7.02 -2.30 8.79
C TYR A 144 5.57 -2.78 8.84
N THR A 145 5.32 -3.96 9.40
CA THR A 145 4.00 -4.61 9.44
C THR A 145 2.91 -3.70 10.03
N PRO A 146 3.12 -3.05 11.20
CA PRO A 146 2.09 -2.16 11.75
C PRO A 146 1.92 -0.88 10.94
N ALA A 147 2.99 -0.35 10.34
CA ALA A 147 2.90 0.84 9.50
C ALA A 147 2.05 0.59 8.25
N SER A 148 2.24 -0.54 7.56
CA SER A 148 1.43 -0.93 6.40
C SER A 148 -0.03 -1.20 6.78
N ALA A 149 -0.28 -1.85 7.93
CA ALA A 149 -1.63 -2.07 8.44
C ALA A 149 -2.38 -0.75 8.71
N GLU A 150 -1.73 0.20 9.39
CA GLU A 150 -2.32 1.51 9.70
C GLU A 150 -2.47 2.38 8.46
N LEU A 151 -1.52 2.33 7.52
CA LEU A 151 -1.65 3.02 6.22
C LEU A 151 -2.88 2.51 5.46
N ASN A 152 -3.07 1.19 5.37
CA ASN A 152 -4.23 0.58 4.71
C ASN A 152 -5.53 1.01 5.37
N SER A 153 -5.59 0.98 6.70
CA SER A 153 -6.74 1.44 7.49
C SER A 153 -7.05 2.93 7.27
N GLY A 154 -6.00 3.76 7.29
CA GLY A 154 -6.11 5.20 7.07
C GLY A 154 -6.62 5.55 5.66
N ILE A 155 -6.14 4.87 4.62
CA ILE A 155 -6.64 5.05 3.25
C ILE A 155 -8.08 4.56 3.14
N ALA A 156 -8.41 3.40 3.70
CA ALA A 156 -9.76 2.83 3.69
C ALA A 156 -10.79 3.81 4.29
N ALA A 157 -10.48 4.40 5.44
CA ALA A 157 -11.33 5.39 6.11
C ALA A 157 -11.59 6.66 5.26
N ARG A 158 -10.71 6.99 4.31
CA ARG A 158 -10.80 8.18 3.45
C ARG A 158 -11.44 7.92 2.10
N THR A 159 -11.66 6.66 1.74
CA THR A 159 -12.06 6.25 0.38
C THR A 159 -13.34 5.42 0.36
N ALA A 160 -13.95 5.20 1.52
CA ALA A 160 -15.10 4.32 1.72
C ALA A 160 -14.88 2.87 1.21
N GLN A 161 -13.62 2.44 1.19
CA GLN A 161 -13.21 1.07 0.91
C GLN A 161 -12.98 0.31 2.22
N SER A 162 -12.96 -1.03 2.18
CA SER A 162 -12.47 -1.82 3.31
C SER A 162 -10.94 -1.85 3.33
N THR A 163 -10.35 -2.08 4.51
CA THR A 163 -8.89 -2.27 4.66
C THR A 163 -8.37 -3.39 3.76
N ASP A 164 -9.13 -4.49 3.61
CA ASP A 164 -8.75 -5.61 2.75
C ASP A 164 -8.79 -5.26 1.25
N GLN A 165 -9.74 -4.41 0.83
CA GLN A 165 -9.80 -3.90 -0.55
C GLN A 165 -8.61 -3.00 -0.86
N VAL A 166 -8.21 -2.13 0.07
CA VAL A 166 -7.02 -1.28 -0.09
C VAL A 166 -5.77 -2.15 -0.17
N ALA A 167 -5.58 -3.07 0.78
CA ALA A 167 -4.44 -3.97 0.80
C ALA A 167 -4.32 -4.80 -0.49
N THR A 168 -5.44 -5.34 -0.97
CA THR A 168 -5.50 -6.12 -2.23
C THR A 168 -5.08 -5.29 -3.43
N GLN A 169 -5.62 -4.08 -3.58
CA GLN A 169 -5.25 -3.19 -4.68
C GLN A 169 -3.77 -2.81 -4.63
N LEU A 170 -3.23 -2.51 -3.43
CA LEU A 170 -1.81 -2.19 -3.28
C LEU A 170 -0.91 -3.40 -3.58
N ILE A 171 -1.23 -4.59 -3.07
CA ILE A 171 -0.47 -5.82 -3.34
C ILE A 171 -0.45 -6.15 -4.83
N GLY A 172 -1.58 -6.01 -5.53
CA GLY A 172 -1.68 -6.28 -6.98
C GLY A 172 -1.09 -5.20 -7.88
N THR A 173 -0.80 -4.00 -7.35
CA THR A 173 -0.18 -2.91 -8.11
C THR A 173 1.31 -3.18 -8.32
N GLU A 174 1.83 -2.81 -9.50
CA GLU A 174 3.26 -2.85 -9.77
C GLU A 174 4.05 -2.05 -8.72
N ARG A 175 5.17 -2.60 -8.22
CA ARG A 175 5.90 -2.03 -7.08
C ARG A 175 6.28 -0.56 -7.29
N ALA A 176 6.73 -0.22 -8.50
CA ALA A 176 7.12 1.14 -8.87
C ALA A 176 5.95 2.15 -8.87
N GLN A 177 4.70 1.67 -8.96
CA GLN A 177 3.48 2.49 -9.02
C GLN A 177 2.64 2.43 -7.74
N ARG A 178 3.05 1.66 -6.73
CA ARG A 178 2.21 1.43 -5.54
C ARG A 178 1.90 2.69 -4.74
N TRP A 179 2.87 3.60 -4.62
CA TRP A 179 2.65 4.89 -3.98
C TRP A 179 1.62 5.73 -4.73
N ASN A 180 1.67 5.69 -6.07
CA ASN A 180 0.71 6.38 -6.93
C ASN A 180 -0.69 5.82 -6.77
N MET A 181 -0.84 4.49 -6.70
CA MET A 181 -2.12 3.84 -6.41
C MET A 181 -2.71 4.32 -5.08
N ALA A 182 -1.93 4.33 -4.00
CA ALA A 182 -2.38 4.81 -2.70
C ALA A 182 -2.85 6.28 -2.75
N ALA A 183 -2.11 7.15 -3.45
CA ALA A 183 -2.47 8.55 -3.62
C ALA A 183 -3.74 8.71 -4.48
N ASP A 184 -3.83 8.00 -5.60
CA ASP A 184 -4.95 8.05 -6.54
C ASP A 184 -6.25 7.61 -5.87
N MET A 185 -6.25 6.59 -5.01
CA MET A 185 -7.43 6.20 -4.22
C MET A 185 -8.02 7.39 -3.44
N VAL A 186 -7.17 8.18 -2.77
CA VAL A 186 -7.61 9.33 -1.97
C VAL A 186 -8.00 10.51 -2.86
N ILE A 187 -7.23 10.78 -3.92
CA ILE A 187 -7.49 11.85 -4.89
C ILE A 187 -8.84 11.63 -5.58
N ASP A 188 -9.10 10.42 -6.07
CA ASP A 188 -10.32 10.10 -6.81
C ASP A 188 -11.55 10.26 -5.91
N HIS A 189 -11.46 9.88 -4.64
CA HIS A 189 -12.56 10.04 -3.68
C HIS A 189 -12.80 11.49 -3.26
N ARG A 190 -11.73 12.25 -2.99
CA ARG A 190 -11.83 13.58 -2.35
C ARG A 190 -11.84 14.74 -3.33
N LEU A 191 -11.17 14.57 -4.47
CA LEU A 191 -10.94 15.62 -5.47
C LEU A 191 -11.54 15.28 -6.83
N GLY A 192 -12.13 14.08 -6.98
CA GLY A 192 -12.83 13.67 -8.20
C GLY A 192 -13.93 14.67 -8.59
N GLY A 193 -13.85 15.18 -9.82
CA GLY A 193 -14.77 16.20 -10.35
C GLY A 193 -14.53 17.63 -9.83
N LEU A 194 -13.65 17.82 -8.85
CA LEU A 194 -13.24 19.13 -8.36
C LEU A 194 -11.94 19.58 -9.02
N MET A 195 -10.91 18.72 -9.02
CA MET A 195 -9.59 19.04 -9.57
C MET A 195 -9.55 18.86 -11.11
N PRO A 196 -8.96 19.79 -11.88
CA PRO A 196 -8.65 19.57 -13.30
C PRO A 196 -7.65 18.42 -13.49
N GLU A 197 -7.88 17.55 -14.47
CA GLU A 197 -7.02 16.38 -14.73
C GLU A 197 -5.56 16.77 -14.99
N SER A 198 -5.32 17.92 -15.63
CA SER A 198 -3.97 18.46 -15.87
C SER A 198 -3.17 18.73 -14.60
N HIS A 199 -3.80 18.76 -13.42
CA HIS A 199 -3.14 18.98 -12.13
C HIS A 199 -2.93 17.68 -11.33
N ARG A 200 -3.45 16.54 -11.81
CA ARG A 200 -3.45 15.26 -11.08
C ARG A 200 -2.06 14.80 -10.71
N ASP A 201 -1.11 14.82 -11.65
CA ASP A 201 0.27 14.38 -11.39
C ASP A 201 0.97 15.21 -10.30
N ALA A 202 0.72 16.52 -10.28
CA ALA A 202 1.31 17.40 -9.27
C ALA A 202 0.74 17.15 -7.88
N ILE A 203 -0.59 16.93 -7.77
CA ILE A 203 -1.23 16.58 -6.50
C ILE A 203 -0.82 15.17 -6.06
N ARG A 204 -0.76 14.20 -6.97
CA ARG A 204 -0.28 12.85 -6.68
C ARG A 204 1.11 12.87 -6.04
N ALA A 205 2.06 13.57 -6.68
CA ALA A 205 3.41 13.70 -6.14
C ALA A 205 3.42 14.34 -4.73
N ALA A 206 2.56 15.35 -4.50
CA ALA A 206 2.43 16.00 -3.20
C ALA A 206 1.83 15.06 -2.13
N VAL A 207 0.85 14.22 -2.48
CA VAL A 207 0.24 13.23 -1.58
C VAL A 207 1.20 12.09 -1.26
N VAL A 208 2.00 11.66 -2.24
CA VAL A 208 2.99 10.59 -2.07
C VAL A 208 4.15 11.00 -1.15
N ALA A 209 4.60 12.26 -1.24
CA ALA A 209 5.75 12.76 -0.49
C ALA A 209 5.72 12.45 1.03
N PRO A 210 4.66 12.78 1.80
CA PRO A 210 4.61 12.47 3.23
C PRO A 210 4.61 10.96 3.51
N MET A 211 3.93 10.16 2.69
CA MET A 211 3.94 8.69 2.86
C MET A 211 5.36 8.12 2.77
N ARG A 212 6.07 8.48 1.69
CA ARG A 212 7.42 8.00 1.45
C ARG A 212 8.41 8.48 2.51
N ALA A 213 8.32 9.74 2.91
CA ALA A 213 9.21 10.32 3.91
C ALA A 213 9.12 9.58 5.26
N GLU A 214 7.92 9.20 5.69
CA GLU A 214 7.75 8.45 6.94
C GLU A 214 8.16 6.98 6.81
N PHE A 215 7.83 6.32 5.69
CA PHE A 215 8.25 4.92 5.45
C PHE A 215 9.77 4.77 5.28
N GLU A 216 10.46 5.77 4.71
CA GLU A 216 11.91 5.77 4.62
C GLU A 216 12.58 5.72 6.00
N ARG A 217 12.02 6.42 7.00
CA ARG A 217 12.54 6.43 8.39
C ARG A 217 12.45 5.07 9.05
N LEU A 218 11.50 4.23 8.65
CA LEU A 218 11.33 2.88 9.20
C LEU A 218 12.54 1.98 8.93
N ALA A 219 13.33 2.25 7.89
CA ALA A 219 14.58 1.51 7.66
C ALA A 219 15.56 1.67 8.84
N THR A 220 15.64 2.87 9.44
CA THR A 220 16.46 3.11 10.64
C THR A 220 15.89 2.37 11.84
N VAL A 221 14.56 2.39 12.02
CA VAL A 221 13.86 1.66 13.10
C VAL A 221 14.08 0.15 12.98
N ARG A 222 14.02 -0.39 11.76
CA ARG A 222 14.31 -1.81 11.48
C ARG A 222 15.73 -2.16 11.87
N ALA A 223 16.71 -1.35 11.47
CA ALA A 223 18.13 -1.59 11.67
C ALA A 223 18.59 -1.45 13.13
N ASP A 224 17.81 -0.77 13.99
CA ASP A 224 18.16 -0.57 15.39
C ASP A 224 18.11 -1.89 16.18
N PRO A 225 19.27 -2.41 16.68
CA PRO A 225 19.30 -3.63 17.48
C PRO A 225 18.87 -3.40 18.94
N SER A 226 18.81 -2.15 19.39
CA SER A 226 18.43 -1.79 20.78
C SER A 226 16.92 -1.73 20.98
N ALA A 227 16.16 -1.52 19.90
CA ALA A 227 14.70 -1.51 19.93
C ALA A 227 14.12 -2.93 19.93
N THR A 228 13.25 -3.20 20.90
CA THR A 228 12.42 -4.42 20.92
C THR A 228 11.37 -4.41 19.81
N SER A 229 10.82 -5.58 19.43
CA SER A 229 9.75 -5.66 18.44
C SER A 229 8.54 -4.79 18.80
N ALA A 230 8.18 -4.71 20.09
CA ALA A 230 7.09 -3.85 20.55
C ALA A 230 7.38 -2.35 20.35
N GLN A 231 8.60 -1.90 20.63
CA GLN A 231 9.00 -0.51 20.37
C GLN A 231 9.02 -0.20 18.88
N LYS A 232 9.54 -1.13 18.05
CA LYS A 232 9.52 -1.01 16.59
C LYS A 232 8.08 -0.88 16.07
N ALA A 233 7.16 -1.67 16.62
CA ALA A 233 5.75 -1.61 16.25
C ALA A 233 5.10 -0.28 16.60
N THR A 234 5.36 0.27 17.80
CA THR A 234 4.86 1.61 18.17
C THR A 234 5.38 2.69 17.22
N LEU A 235 6.69 2.69 16.94
CA LEU A 235 7.29 3.66 16.01
C LEU A 235 6.75 3.51 14.57
N ALA A 236 6.45 2.28 14.15
CA ALA A 236 5.83 1.99 12.87
C ALA A 236 4.41 2.58 12.77
N SER A 237 3.58 2.39 13.80
CA SER A 237 2.24 2.98 13.88
C SER A 237 2.30 4.53 13.89
N ASP A 238 3.24 5.12 14.64
CA ASP A 238 3.42 6.58 14.65
C ASP A 238 3.79 7.12 13.25
N ALA A 239 4.73 6.48 12.55
CA ALA A 239 5.11 6.86 11.19
C ALA A 239 3.92 6.80 10.22
N ALA A 240 3.09 5.76 10.29
CA ALA A 240 1.89 5.66 9.47
C ALA A 240 0.86 6.77 9.81
N ASN A 241 0.67 7.09 11.09
CA ASN A 241 -0.19 8.20 11.50
C ASN A 241 0.31 9.55 10.96
N TYR A 242 1.62 9.79 10.96
CA TYR A 242 2.21 10.98 10.36
C TYR A 242 2.04 11.01 8.84
N ALA A 243 2.24 9.88 8.15
CA ALA A 243 1.99 9.75 6.72
C ALA A 243 0.54 10.12 6.37
N ILE A 244 -0.42 9.53 7.10
CA ILE A 244 -1.86 9.79 6.93
C ILE A 244 -2.21 11.26 7.22
N SER A 245 -1.65 11.86 8.27
CA SER A 245 -1.85 13.28 8.56
C SER A 245 -1.31 14.17 7.44
N GLY A 246 -0.17 13.82 6.83
CA GLY A 246 0.37 14.52 5.68
C GLY A 246 -0.52 14.42 4.44
N ILE A 247 -1.10 13.23 4.17
CA ILE A 247 -2.10 13.06 3.10
C ILE A 247 -3.29 14.01 3.32
N ASP A 248 -3.85 14.05 4.53
CA ASP A 248 -5.00 14.90 4.86
C ASP A 248 -4.71 16.38 4.63
N GLN A 249 -3.52 16.84 5.05
CA GLN A 249 -3.11 18.22 4.86
C GLN A 249 -3.03 18.57 3.37
N VAL A 250 -2.36 17.76 2.57
CA VAL A 250 -2.20 17.99 1.13
C VAL A 250 -3.56 17.99 0.42
N VAL A 251 -4.39 16.97 0.65
CA VAL A 251 -5.69 16.84 0.01
C VAL A 251 -6.66 17.94 0.48
N GLY A 252 -6.67 18.26 1.77
CA GLY A 252 -7.50 19.32 2.32
C GLY A 252 -7.14 20.70 1.76
N HIS A 253 -5.85 21.02 1.63
CA HIS A 253 -5.39 22.24 0.97
C HIS A 253 -5.80 22.29 -0.50
N ALA A 254 -5.62 21.20 -1.26
CA ALA A 254 -6.03 21.12 -2.65
C ALA A 254 -7.54 21.31 -2.82
N GLU A 255 -8.33 20.66 -1.98
CA GLU A 255 -9.79 20.77 -1.99
C GLU A 255 -10.25 22.21 -1.73
N GLN A 256 -9.70 22.86 -0.71
CA GLN A 256 -10.00 24.26 -0.39
C GLN A 256 -9.59 25.20 -1.53
N TYR A 257 -8.41 24.97 -2.12
CA TYR A 257 -7.92 25.75 -3.26
C TYR A 257 -8.91 25.72 -4.43
N TYR A 258 -9.32 24.52 -4.88
CA TYR A 258 -10.22 24.40 -6.03
C TYR A 258 -11.62 24.94 -5.74
N LYS A 259 -12.17 24.70 -4.54
CA LYS A 259 -13.46 25.30 -4.13
C LYS A 259 -13.43 26.83 -4.24
N ASN A 260 -12.38 27.46 -3.73
CA ASN A 260 -12.23 28.91 -3.81
C ASN A 260 -12.02 29.40 -5.25
N TRP A 261 -11.25 28.66 -6.05
CA TRP A 261 -10.99 29.00 -7.45
C TRP A 261 -12.29 29.02 -8.28
N TYR A 262 -13.14 28.00 -8.18
CA TYR A 262 -14.43 28.00 -8.89
C TYR A 262 -15.38 29.10 -8.41
N GLN A 263 -15.42 29.38 -7.09
CA GLN A 263 -16.22 30.48 -6.56
C GLN A 263 -15.79 31.83 -7.15
N GLN A 264 -14.47 32.06 -7.26
CA GLN A 264 -13.93 33.27 -7.86
C GLN A 264 -14.24 33.36 -9.35
N GLN A 265 -14.11 32.26 -10.10
CA GLN A 265 -14.47 32.24 -11.52
C GLN A 265 -15.96 32.53 -11.74
N ALA A 266 -16.85 31.97 -10.92
CA ALA A 266 -18.28 32.24 -11.00
C ALA A 266 -18.58 33.73 -10.73
N ALA A 267 -17.93 34.34 -9.75
CA ALA A 267 -18.07 35.78 -9.46
C ALA A 267 -17.55 36.68 -10.60
N GLN A 268 -16.46 36.28 -11.27
CA GLN A 268 -15.93 37.00 -12.43
C GLN A 268 -16.86 36.90 -13.65
N GLN A 269 -17.51 35.76 -13.86
CA GLN A 269 -18.48 35.60 -14.95
C GLN A 269 -19.74 36.45 -14.72
N GLN A 270 -20.21 36.55 -13.48
CA GLN A 270 -21.37 37.39 -13.14
C GLN A 270 -21.10 38.89 -13.34
N THR A 271 -19.88 39.35 -13.03
CA THR A 271 -19.50 40.76 -13.22
C THR A 271 -19.32 41.13 -14.69
N GLN A 272 -18.89 40.21 -15.55
CA GLN A 272 -18.80 40.45 -17.00
C GLN A 272 -20.17 40.47 -17.71
N GLN A 273 -21.23 39.95 -17.07
CA GLN A 273 -22.58 39.90 -17.66
C GLN A 273 -23.51 41.07 -17.28
N GLY A 274 -23.07 42.05 -16.48
CA GLY A 274 -23.88 43.24 -16.15
C GLY A 274 -23.36 44.54 -16.78
N PRO A 275 -24.16 45.62 -16.98
CA PRO A 275 -25.62 45.77 -17.06
C PRO A 275 -26.08 46.24 -18.48
N GLY A 276 -25.47 45.72 -19.56
CA GLY A 276 -25.57 46.30 -20.91
C GLY A 276 -26.78 45.91 -21.80
N GLN A 277 -27.73 45.07 -21.36
CA GLN A 277 -28.79 44.55 -22.25
C GLN A 277 -30.23 44.66 -21.71
N GLN A 278 -30.50 45.63 -20.83
CA GLN A 278 -31.86 45.92 -20.35
C GLN A 278 -32.25 47.40 -20.57
N ALA A 279 -32.14 47.87 -21.82
CA ALA A 279 -32.74 49.14 -22.26
C ALA A 279 -33.15 49.05 -23.74
N GLY A 280 -34.00 48.08 -24.08
CA GLY A 280 -34.78 48.10 -25.31
C GLY A 280 -36.23 48.48 -24.98
N PRO A 281 -36.78 49.59 -25.48
CA PRO A 281 -38.18 49.96 -25.21
C PRO A 281 -39.13 48.93 -25.85
N GLN A 282 -40.00 48.35 -25.03
CA GLN A 282 -41.20 47.64 -25.47
C GLN A 282 -42.14 48.67 -26.11
N GLN A 283 -42.07 48.84 -27.43
CA GLN A 283 -43.23 49.27 -28.21
C GLN A 283 -43.97 48.01 -28.65
N GLY A 284 -45.21 47.89 -28.18
CA GLY A 284 -46.00 46.69 -28.29
C GLY A 284 -46.55 46.42 -29.67
N GLU A 285 -47.08 45.22 -29.84
CA GLU A 285 -48.23 45.02 -30.72
C GLU A 285 -49.09 43.86 -30.24
N GLN A 286 -50.39 44.10 -30.38
CA GLN A 286 -51.51 43.33 -29.89
C GLN A 286 -51.73 41.99 -30.59
N ALA A 287 -52.25 41.06 -29.79
CA ALA A 287 -53.35 40.12 -30.08
C ALA A 287 -53.42 39.37 -31.42
N GLY A 288 -53.42 38.04 -31.32
CA GLY A 288 -54.03 37.13 -32.28
C GLY A 288 -54.22 35.72 -31.69
N PRO A 289 -55.44 35.16 -31.67
CA PRO A 289 -55.70 33.79 -31.24
C PRO A 289 -55.82 32.82 -32.44
N GLN A 290 -55.21 31.64 -32.38
CA GLN A 290 -55.57 30.45 -33.18
C GLN A 290 -54.77 29.26 -32.64
N GLN A 291 -55.39 28.32 -31.91
CA GLN A 291 -56.00 27.09 -32.43
C GLN A 291 -55.15 26.32 -33.46
N GLY A 292 -54.78 25.07 -33.10
CA GLY A 292 -54.73 23.98 -34.08
C GLY A 292 -53.51 23.04 -34.05
N GLN A 293 -53.80 21.76 -33.81
CA GLN A 293 -53.23 20.55 -34.47
C GLN A 293 -51.79 20.13 -34.13
N GLN A 294 -51.59 18.97 -33.49
CA GLN A 294 -51.45 17.63 -34.11
C GLN A 294 -50.31 17.52 -35.14
N GLN A 295 -49.25 16.77 -34.78
CA GLN A 295 -48.49 15.79 -35.58
C GLN A 295 -47.15 15.51 -34.86
N SER A 296 -46.93 14.33 -34.30
CA SER A 296 -46.48 13.09 -34.97
C SER A 296 -45.05 13.18 -35.52
N GLY A 297 -44.13 12.55 -34.78
CA GLY A 297 -43.09 11.66 -35.33
C GLY A 297 -41.85 12.31 -35.95
N SER A 298 -40.69 12.10 -35.31
CA SER A 298 -39.56 11.39 -35.94
C SER A 298 -38.39 11.24 -34.94
N GLN A 299 -38.06 9.97 -34.66
CA GLN A 299 -36.79 9.57 -34.06
C GLN A 299 -35.67 9.75 -35.09
N PRO A 300 -34.49 10.29 -34.71
CA PRO A 300 -33.31 10.19 -35.56
C PRO A 300 -32.72 8.77 -35.47
N ARG A 301 -32.73 8.07 -36.62
CA ARG A 301 -31.93 6.86 -36.85
C ARG A 301 -30.43 7.20 -36.79
N PRO A 302 -29.58 6.35 -36.20
CA PRO A 302 -28.13 6.44 -36.35
C PRO A 302 -27.68 5.95 -37.74
N GLN A 303 -26.76 6.69 -38.36
CA GLN A 303 -26.04 6.29 -39.57
C GLN A 303 -24.93 5.26 -39.22
N PRO A 304 -24.59 4.35 -40.14
CA PRO A 304 -23.50 3.39 -39.97
C PRO A 304 -22.15 4.07 -40.26
N VAL A 305 -21.19 3.88 -39.35
CA VAL A 305 -19.80 4.32 -39.53
C VAL A 305 -19.06 3.26 -40.36
N HIS A 306 -18.47 3.71 -41.46
CA HIS A 306 -17.63 2.91 -42.35
C HIS A 306 -16.36 2.41 -41.63
N GLN A 307 -16.08 1.11 -41.81
CA GLN A 307 -14.77 0.50 -41.59
C GLN A 307 -13.74 1.13 -42.54
N GLY A 308 -12.75 1.81 -41.96
CA GLY A 308 -11.52 2.24 -42.62
C GLY A 308 -10.33 1.43 -42.10
N GLN A 309 -9.56 0.87 -43.04
CA GLN A 309 -8.33 0.11 -42.81
C GLN A 309 -7.24 0.92 -42.09
N PRO A 310 -6.31 0.27 -41.37
CA PRO A 310 -5.16 0.94 -40.77
C PRO A 310 -4.05 1.18 -41.81
N GLN A 311 -3.71 2.45 -42.06
CA GLN A 311 -2.42 2.83 -42.62
C GLN A 311 -1.43 3.05 -41.47
N ALA A 312 -0.36 2.27 -41.48
CA ALA A 312 0.80 2.44 -40.61
C ALA A 312 1.66 3.58 -41.15
N THR A 313 1.76 4.67 -40.41
CA THR A 313 2.81 5.68 -40.57
C THR A 313 3.50 5.86 -39.22
N GLY A 314 4.77 5.45 -39.17
CA GLY A 314 5.64 5.63 -38.01
C GLY A 314 5.83 7.10 -37.71
N GLN A 315 5.56 7.49 -36.47
CA GLN A 315 5.99 8.76 -35.91
C GLN A 315 7.23 8.54 -35.04
N GLN A 316 8.31 9.12 -35.53
CA GLN A 316 9.54 9.42 -34.81
C GLN A 316 9.21 10.28 -33.59
N THR A 317 9.51 9.77 -32.39
CA THR A 317 9.45 10.54 -31.14
C THR A 317 10.68 11.43 -31.04
N THR A 318 10.47 12.74 -31.09
CA THR A 318 11.45 13.75 -30.68
C THR A 318 11.48 13.88 -29.14
N PRO A 319 12.65 14.12 -28.51
CA PRO A 319 12.74 14.29 -27.06
C PRO A 319 12.40 15.72 -26.62
N GLY A 320 11.58 15.81 -25.58
CA GLY A 320 11.65 16.85 -24.53
C GLY A 320 11.25 18.28 -24.90
N ALA A 321 9.95 18.54 -25.06
CA ALA A 321 9.42 19.87 -24.79
C ALA A 321 9.24 20.03 -23.27
N GLU A 322 9.95 20.98 -22.67
CA GLU A 322 9.66 21.47 -21.32
C GLU A 322 8.18 21.89 -21.27
N VAL A 323 7.38 21.13 -20.53
CA VAL A 323 6.00 21.51 -20.22
C VAL A 323 6.10 22.80 -19.41
N SER A 324 5.82 23.92 -20.05
CA SER A 324 5.65 25.21 -19.41
C SER A 324 4.59 25.05 -18.33
N THR A 325 5.02 24.85 -17.08
CA THR A 325 4.11 24.61 -15.96
C THR A 325 3.22 25.83 -15.84
N SER A 326 1.90 25.64 -15.98
CA SER A 326 0.93 26.70 -15.73
C SER A 326 1.28 27.38 -14.39
N PRO A 327 1.21 28.72 -14.29
CA PRO A 327 1.41 29.45 -13.02
C PRO A 327 0.58 28.86 -11.87
N GLU A 328 -0.54 28.22 -12.18
CA GLU A 328 -1.41 27.53 -11.24
C GLU A 328 -0.74 26.29 -10.61
N ILE A 329 0.00 25.48 -11.39
CA ILE A 329 0.75 24.32 -10.87
C ILE A 329 1.89 24.79 -9.96
N ALA A 330 2.57 25.89 -10.33
CA ALA A 330 3.62 26.46 -9.50
C ALA A 330 3.07 26.97 -8.16
N LYS A 331 1.89 27.62 -8.18
CA LYS A 331 1.20 28.07 -6.96
C LYS A 331 0.75 26.89 -6.11
N LEU A 332 0.22 25.83 -6.72
CA LEU A 332 -0.20 24.62 -6.02
C LEU A 332 0.98 23.92 -5.36
N ARG A 333 2.12 23.78 -6.06
CA ARG A 333 3.37 23.27 -5.47
C ARG A 333 3.81 24.14 -4.30
N ALA A 334 3.84 25.46 -4.46
CA ALA A 334 4.22 26.36 -3.37
C ALA A 334 3.33 26.21 -2.12
N MET A 335 2.02 25.98 -2.32
CA MET A 335 1.07 25.73 -1.25
C MET A 335 1.26 24.38 -0.57
N THR A 336 1.64 23.34 -1.31
CA THR A 336 1.82 21.99 -0.75
C THR A 336 3.22 21.77 -0.17
N THR A 337 4.25 22.45 -0.67
CA THR A 337 5.64 22.31 -0.18
C THR A 337 5.99 23.29 0.93
N GLY A 338 5.24 24.38 1.11
CA GLY A 338 5.57 25.47 2.04
C GLY A 338 5.34 25.17 3.53
N GLN A 339 4.78 24.01 3.88
CA GLN A 339 4.45 23.64 5.25
C GLN A 339 4.75 22.14 5.50
N ALA A 340 5.98 21.71 5.29
CA ALA A 340 6.43 20.51 5.98
C ALA A 340 6.58 20.86 7.47
N PRO A 341 5.94 20.16 8.42
CA PRO A 341 6.21 20.38 9.84
C PRO A 341 7.70 20.15 10.08
N ALA A 342 8.34 21.02 10.86
CA ALA A 342 9.73 20.84 11.26
C ALA A 342 9.88 19.47 11.93
N ALA A 343 10.45 18.52 11.19
CA ALA A 343 10.77 17.20 11.71
C ALA A 343 11.91 17.35 12.73
N GLY A 344 11.58 17.42 14.01
CA GLY A 344 12.56 17.34 15.08
C GLY A 344 12.28 18.25 16.27
N ALA A 345 11.70 17.67 17.33
CA ALA A 345 12.12 17.79 18.72
C ALA A 345 10.95 17.47 19.66
N VAL A 346 10.66 16.18 19.88
CA VAL A 346 9.99 15.75 21.10
C VAL A 346 11.05 15.23 22.06
N ASN A 347 11.66 16.15 22.80
CA ASN A 347 12.34 15.81 24.05
C ASN A 347 11.26 15.37 25.05
N ARG A 348 10.99 14.06 25.14
CA ARG A 348 10.27 13.53 26.30
C ARG A 348 11.29 13.23 27.40
N SER A 349 11.43 14.21 28.29
CA SER A 349 11.99 13.98 29.62
C SER A 349 11.05 13.03 30.37
N VAL A 350 11.53 11.84 30.70
CA VAL A 350 10.80 10.86 31.51
C VAL A 350 11.01 11.23 32.97
N SER A 351 10.10 12.03 33.52
CA SER A 351 10.00 12.27 34.95
C SER A 351 8.96 11.32 35.52
N SER A 352 9.39 10.30 36.28
CA SER A 352 8.51 9.55 37.18
C SER A 352 7.98 10.48 38.28
N PRO A 353 6.75 10.23 38.72
CA PRO A 353 6.56 10.14 40.16
C PRO A 353 5.82 8.87 40.58
N ASP A 354 6.37 8.27 41.64
CA ASP A 354 5.72 7.36 42.57
C ASP A 354 4.32 7.85 42.97
N GLY A 355 3.38 6.91 43.15
CA GLY A 355 2.12 7.21 43.84
C GLY A 355 1.00 6.19 43.69
N ALA A 356 1.02 5.18 44.55
CA ALA A 356 -0.12 4.53 45.22
C ALA A 356 -1.21 3.75 44.42
N ARG A 357 -1.25 2.45 44.74
CA ARG A 357 -2.33 1.43 44.65
C ARG A 357 -3.58 1.81 45.52
N PRO A 358 -4.76 1.11 45.49
CA PRO A 358 -4.89 -0.36 45.57
C PRO A 358 -6.02 -1.07 44.78
N ASP A 359 -5.79 -2.40 44.63
CA ASP A 359 -6.71 -3.56 44.59
C ASP A 359 -7.91 -3.68 43.63
N ARG A 360 -7.86 -4.70 42.74
CA ARG A 360 -8.59 -5.99 42.92
C ARG A 360 -8.31 -7.01 41.81
N GLY A 361 -7.95 -8.23 42.22
CA GLY A 361 -8.50 -9.49 41.69
C GLY A 361 -7.83 -10.15 40.48
N GLY A 362 -7.25 -11.35 40.69
CA GLY A 362 -7.10 -12.35 39.62
C GLY A 362 -5.66 -12.77 39.28
N GLN A 363 -4.94 -13.36 40.22
CA GLN A 363 -3.70 -14.09 39.94
C GLN A 363 -4.00 -15.48 39.36
N THR A 364 -3.37 -15.82 38.24
CA THR A 364 -2.96 -17.18 37.91
C THR A 364 -1.50 -17.12 37.45
N PRO A 365 -0.56 -17.88 38.04
CA PRO A 365 0.87 -17.68 37.78
C PRO A 365 1.29 -18.31 36.45
N GLY A 366 1.70 -17.44 35.51
CA GLY A 366 2.43 -17.85 34.31
C GLY A 366 3.83 -18.34 34.69
N ARG A 367 4.12 -19.60 34.37
CA ARG A 367 5.47 -20.17 34.38
C ARG A 367 6.34 -19.43 33.35
N GLN A 368 7.32 -18.69 33.84
CA GLN A 368 8.46 -18.26 33.02
C GLN A 368 9.30 -19.50 32.70
N ILE A 369 9.31 -19.91 31.43
CA ILE A 369 10.31 -20.83 30.90
C ILE A 369 11.54 -20.00 30.58
N THR A 370 12.55 -20.10 31.44
CA THR A 370 13.90 -19.61 31.18
C THR A 370 14.51 -20.44 30.04
N ARG A 371 14.82 -19.76 28.94
CA ARG A 371 15.55 -20.29 27.79
C ARG A 371 17.01 -20.56 28.21
N PRO A 372 17.59 -21.75 27.99
CA PRO A 372 19.02 -21.95 28.20
C PRO A 372 19.80 -21.20 27.11
N GLN A 373 20.73 -20.35 27.55
CA GLN A 373 21.77 -19.77 26.70
C GLN A 373 22.70 -20.89 26.22
N ALA A 374 22.82 -21.05 24.90
CA ALA A 374 23.88 -21.85 24.31
C ALA A 374 25.21 -21.11 24.50
N GLY A 375 26.10 -21.70 25.31
CA GLY A 375 27.47 -21.24 25.47
C GLY A 375 28.32 -21.48 24.20
N PRO A 376 29.49 -20.83 24.10
CA PRO A 376 30.31 -20.84 22.89
C PRO A 376 30.94 -22.21 22.65
N THR A 377 30.71 -22.78 21.47
CA THR A 377 31.39 -23.97 20.94
C THR A 377 32.84 -23.62 20.59
N LYS A 378 33.78 -24.33 21.24
CA LYS A 378 35.21 -24.34 20.88
C LYS A 378 35.41 -25.04 19.52
N PRO A 379 36.41 -24.64 18.72
CA PRO A 379 36.76 -25.34 17.49
C PRO A 379 37.46 -26.66 17.77
N LEU A 380 37.03 -27.72 17.07
CA LEU A 380 37.70 -29.02 17.00
C LEU A 380 38.97 -28.91 16.16
N THR A 381 40.12 -29.13 16.79
CA THR A 381 41.39 -29.42 16.13
C THR A 381 41.34 -30.80 15.48
N ALA A 382 41.69 -30.85 14.20
CA ALA A 382 41.93 -32.08 13.46
C ALA A 382 43.31 -32.65 13.85
N GLU A 383 43.33 -33.89 14.36
CA GLU A 383 44.54 -34.70 14.40
C GLU A 383 44.53 -35.70 13.24
N ARG A 384 45.64 -35.70 12.49
CA ARG A 384 46.01 -36.75 11.55
C ARG A 384 46.64 -37.89 12.34
N GLY A 385 46.21 -39.11 12.03
CA GLY A 385 46.87 -40.38 12.36
C GLY A 385 46.47 -41.40 11.32
#